data_AF-A0A9D8PLZ6-F1
#
_entry.id   AF-A0A9D8PLZ6-F1
#
_cell.length_a   1.000
_cell.length_b   1.000
_cell.length_c   1.000
_cell.angle_alpha   90.00
_cell.angle_beta   90.00
_cell.angle_gamma   90.00
#
_symmetry.space_group_name_H-M   'P 1'
#
loop_
_entity.id
_entity.type
_entity.pdbx_description
1 polymer ?
#
loop_
_entity_poly.entity_id
_entity_poly.type
_entity_poly.pdbx_seq_one_letter_code
_entity_poly.pdbx_strand_id
1 'polypeptide(L)'
;MPIVGLADRVIFEETPWEGPLGDIIAEFEEFMVMELKTAVSKAPNVKTINPDLAARLVAWTIESMTHHFVLYENDRFDDEELIGEISLLVGRYLFGPGKRSRASGKS
;
A
#
# COMPACT_ATOMS: atom_id res chain seq x y z
N MET A 1 -36.61 -10.69 -3.77
CA MET A 1 -35.34 -11.08 -4.43
C MET A 1 -34.23 -10.82 -3.43
N PRO A 2 -33.49 -11.83 -2.95
CA PRO A 2 -32.36 -11.57 -2.07
C PRO A 2 -31.26 -10.90 -2.90
N ILE A 3 -30.61 -9.89 -2.31
CA ILE A 3 -29.46 -9.19 -2.88
C ILE A 3 -28.27 -10.16 -2.77
N VAL A 4 -28.12 -11.02 -3.78
CA VAL A 4 -26.94 -11.87 -3.97
C VAL A 4 -25.87 -10.97 -4.58
N GLY A 5 -24.96 -10.45 -3.76
CA GLY A 5 -23.87 -9.60 -4.27
C GLY A 5 -23.11 -8.80 -3.21
N LEU A 6 -23.66 -8.65 -2.01
CA LEU A 6 -22.96 -8.00 -0.89
C LEU A 6 -22.32 -9.00 0.08
N ALA A 7 -22.91 -10.18 0.25
CA ALA A 7 -22.35 -11.21 1.15
C ALA A 7 -21.04 -11.82 0.61
N ASP A 8 -20.92 -12.09 -0.69
CA ASP A 8 -19.69 -12.67 -1.27
C ASP A 8 -18.52 -11.68 -1.34
N ARG A 9 -18.80 -10.37 -1.31
CA ARG A 9 -17.78 -9.31 -1.40
C ARG A 9 -17.16 -8.92 -0.06
N VAL A 10 -17.74 -9.38 1.06
CA VAL A 10 -17.35 -9.02 2.44
C VAL A 10 -16.72 -10.22 3.17
N ILE A 11 -16.42 -11.33 2.49
CA ILE A 11 -15.81 -12.50 3.15
C ILE A 11 -14.32 -12.27 3.46
N PHE A 12 -13.65 -11.37 2.74
CA PHE A 12 -12.20 -11.13 2.89
C PHE A 12 -11.83 -10.11 3.97
N GLU A 13 -12.71 -9.16 4.32
CA GLU A 13 -12.33 -8.01 5.16
C GLU A 13 -12.53 -8.21 6.67
N GLU A 14 -13.27 -9.23 7.13
CA GLU A 14 -13.60 -9.35 8.57
C GLU A 14 -13.49 -10.76 9.17
N THR A 15 -13.11 -11.79 8.40
CA THR A 15 -12.97 -13.14 8.95
C THR A 15 -11.50 -13.42 9.28
N PRO A 16 -11.10 -13.66 10.55
CA PRO A 16 -9.76 -14.16 10.83
C PRO A 16 -9.58 -15.46 10.07
N TRP A 17 -8.53 -15.52 9.25
CA TRP A 17 -8.18 -16.70 8.48
C TRP A 17 -7.67 -17.77 9.44
N GLU A 18 -8.59 -18.52 10.06
CA GLU A 18 -8.21 -19.62 10.95
C GLU A 18 -7.67 -20.79 10.12
N GLY A 19 -6.38 -21.09 10.29
CA GLY A 19 -5.70 -22.24 9.69
C GLY A 19 -4.39 -21.90 8.97
N PRO A 20 -3.75 -22.90 8.34
CA PRO A 20 -2.39 -22.77 7.80
C PRO A 20 -2.22 -21.65 6.76
N LEU A 21 -3.31 -21.25 6.08
CA LEU A 21 -3.28 -20.17 5.11
C LEU A 21 -3.16 -18.79 5.77
N GLY A 22 -3.81 -18.59 6.91
CA GLY A 22 -3.70 -17.34 7.68
C GLY A 22 -2.29 -17.14 8.22
N ASP A 23 -1.67 -18.21 8.72
CA ASP A 23 -0.28 -18.20 9.18
C ASP A 23 0.69 -17.83 8.04
N ILE A 24 0.51 -18.41 6.85
CA ILE A 24 1.33 -18.11 5.66
C ILE A 24 1.17 -16.65 5.22
N ILE A 25 -0.06 -16.12 5.24
CA ILE A 25 -0.33 -14.72 4.88
C ILE A 25 0.34 -13.79 5.90
N ALA A 26 0.20 -14.07 7.20
CA ALA A 26 0.82 -13.29 8.26
C ALA A 26 2.37 -13.31 8.15
N GLU A 27 2.97 -14.47 7.89
CA GLU A 27 4.43 -14.58 7.67
C GLU A 27 4.88 -13.74 6.46
N PHE A 28 4.08 -13.75 5.38
CA PHE A 28 4.38 -12.96 4.19
C PHE A 28 4.27 -11.45 4.44
N GLU A 29 3.25 -11.01 5.18
CA GLU A 29 3.09 -9.62 5.61
C GLU A 29 4.25 -9.16 6.49
N GLU A 30 4.65 -9.97 7.46
CA GLU A 30 5.80 -9.68 8.32
C GLU A 30 7.10 -9.56 7.51
N PHE A 31 7.30 -10.47 6.54
CA PHE A 31 8.43 -10.41 5.63
C PHE A 31 8.43 -9.12 4.79
N MET A 32 7.28 -8.74 4.22
CA MET A 32 7.16 -7.49 3.46
C MET A 32 7.47 -6.26 4.34
N VAL A 33 6.93 -6.20 5.55
CA VAL A 33 7.18 -5.10 6.49
C VAL A 33 8.66 -5.02 6.86
N MET A 34 9.32 -6.16 7.07
CA MET A 34 10.76 -6.21 7.36
C MET A 34 11.60 -5.67 6.20
N GLU A 35 11.30 -6.06 4.96
CA GLU A 35 11.99 -5.56 3.76
C GLU A 35 11.77 -4.06 3.59
N LEU A 36 10.53 -3.58 3.74
CA LEU A 36 10.19 -2.15 3.66
C LEU A 36 10.88 -1.35 4.75
N LYS A 37 10.95 -1.86 5.98
CA LYS A 37 11.69 -1.22 7.08
C LYS A 37 13.17 -1.09 6.75
N THR A 38 13.76 -2.13 6.16
CA THR A 38 15.16 -2.11 5.72
C THR A 38 15.37 -1.07 4.62
N ALA A 39 14.48 -1.01 3.63
CA ALA A 39 14.53 -0.04 2.54
C ALA A 39 14.40 1.41 3.06
N VAL A 40 13.40 1.66 3.90
CA VAL A 40 13.14 2.95 4.55
C VAL A 40 14.33 3.40 5.41
N SER A 41 14.93 2.48 6.17
CA SER A 41 16.05 2.81 7.06
C SER A 41 17.34 3.12 6.30
N LYS A 42 17.53 2.53 5.11
CA LYS A 42 18.70 2.75 4.26
C LYS A 42 18.54 3.95 3.31
N ALA A 43 17.32 4.44 3.11
CA ALA A 43 17.05 5.50 2.16
C ALA A 43 17.48 6.87 2.72
N PRO A 44 18.47 7.55 2.12
CA PRO A 44 19.06 8.78 2.66
C PRO A 44 18.09 9.96 2.69
N ASN A 45 17.01 9.89 1.90
CA ASN A 45 16.04 10.96 1.73
C ASN A 45 14.76 10.76 2.55
N VAL A 46 14.56 9.60 3.19
CA VAL A 46 13.38 9.34 4.00
C VAL A 46 13.55 9.99 5.37
N LYS A 47 12.58 10.80 5.77
CA LYS A 47 12.56 11.46 7.09
C LYS A 47 11.49 10.82 7.94
N THR A 48 11.83 9.70 8.59
CA THR A 48 10.92 9.02 9.52
C THR A 48 11.48 9.02 10.94
N ILE A 49 10.61 9.31 11.91
CA ILE A 49 10.91 9.21 13.35
C ILE A 49 10.85 7.74 13.79
N ASN A 50 10.06 6.92 13.09
CA ASN A 50 9.85 5.51 13.38
C ASN A 50 9.80 4.70 12.07
N PRO A 51 10.93 4.09 11.66
CA PRO A 51 11.00 3.26 10.45
C PRO A 51 10.04 2.08 10.46
N ASP A 52 9.73 1.52 11.64
CA ASP A 52 8.80 0.39 11.78
C ASP A 52 7.38 0.80 11.44
N LEU A 53 6.91 1.89 12.06
CA LEU A 53 5.59 2.46 11.78
C LEU A 53 5.46 2.88 10.31
N ALA A 54 6.52 3.49 9.75
CA ALA A 54 6.52 3.88 8.35
C ALA A 54 6.40 2.67 7.41
N ALA A 55 7.15 1.59 7.68
CA ALA A 55 7.08 0.37 6.87
C ALA A 55 5.69 -0.28 6.92
N ARG A 56 5.09 -0.38 8.12
CA ARG A 56 3.73 -0.91 8.29
C ARG A 56 2.68 -0.08 7.55
N LEU A 57 2.79 1.24 7.60
CA LEU A 57 1.86 2.14 6.89
C LEU A 57 2.01 2.03 5.37
N VAL A 58 3.23 1.87 4.87
CA VAL A 58 3.46 1.64 3.43
C VAL A 58 2.88 0.30 3.00
N ALA A 59 3.14 -0.78 3.75
CA ALA A 59 2.56 -2.09 3.47
C ALA A 59 1.03 -2.03 3.42
N TRP A 60 0.41 -1.45 4.45
CA TRP A 60 -1.04 -1.33 4.54
C TRP A 60 -1.64 -0.48 3.41
N THR A 61 -0.94 0.58 3.00
CA THR A 61 -1.35 1.42 1.86
C THR A 61 -1.35 0.63 0.55
N ILE A 62 -0.25 -0.10 0.28
CA ILE A 62 -0.11 -0.93 -0.93
C ILE A 62 -1.21 -1.99 -0.95
N GLU A 63 -1.42 -2.68 0.16
CA GLU A 63 -2.43 -3.72 0.30
C GLU A 63 -3.84 -3.15 0.08
N SER A 64 -4.19 -2.06 0.76
CA SER A 64 -5.51 -1.42 0.63
C SER A 64 -5.79 -0.95 -0.81
N MET A 65 -4.80 -0.36 -1.48
CA MET A 65 -4.94 0.06 -2.87
C MET A 65 -5.06 -1.15 -3.82
N THR A 66 -4.29 -2.21 -3.57
CA THR A 66 -4.36 -3.45 -4.35
C THR A 66 -5.72 -4.12 -4.19
N HIS A 67 -6.23 -4.25 -2.97
CA HIS A 67 -7.57 -4.77 -2.70
C HIS A 67 -8.65 -3.93 -3.38
N HIS A 68 -8.57 -2.60 -3.23
CA HIS A 68 -9.53 -1.71 -3.88
C HIS A 68 -9.52 -1.89 -5.40
N PHE A 69 -8.34 -1.97 -6.00
CA PHE A 69 -8.17 -2.14 -7.43
C PHE A 69 -8.74 -3.49 -7.92
N VAL A 70 -8.31 -4.59 -7.31
CA VAL A 70 -8.73 -5.94 -7.68
C VAL A 70 -10.25 -6.12 -7.55
N LEU A 71 -10.86 -5.54 -6.51
CA LEU A 71 -12.29 -5.71 -6.24
C LEU A 71 -13.19 -4.77 -7.06
N TYR A 72 -12.75 -3.56 -7.35
CA TYR A 72 -13.64 -2.50 -7.85
C TYR A 72 -13.23 -1.91 -9.20
N GLU A 73 -11.96 -2.01 -9.62
CA GLU A 73 -11.43 -1.24 -10.76
C GLU A 73 -10.54 -2.06 -11.72
N ASN A 74 -10.64 -3.38 -11.72
CA ASN A 74 -9.80 -4.31 -12.50
C ASN A 74 -9.72 -3.95 -14.01
N ASP A 75 -10.78 -3.39 -14.60
CA ASP A 75 -10.80 -3.03 -16.03
C ASP A 75 -10.35 -1.58 -16.32
N ARG A 76 -9.96 -0.83 -15.29
CA ARG A 76 -9.95 0.63 -15.32
C ARG A 76 -8.56 1.27 -15.32
N PHE A 77 -7.56 0.59 -14.76
CA PHE A 77 -6.17 1.01 -14.80
C PHE A 77 -5.33 -0.08 -15.45
N ASP A 78 -4.33 0.32 -16.24
CA ASP A 78 -3.24 -0.59 -16.55
C ASP A 78 -2.29 -0.66 -15.33
N ASP A 79 -1.56 -1.78 -15.22
CA ASP A 79 -0.68 -2.07 -14.08
C ASP A 79 0.34 -0.94 -13.80
N GLU A 80 0.82 -0.24 -14.82
CA GLU A 80 1.79 0.87 -14.69
C GLU A 80 1.16 2.10 -14.04
N GLU A 81 -0.10 2.42 -14.36
CA GLU A 81 -0.81 3.56 -13.77
C GLU A 81 -1.08 3.34 -12.28
N LEU A 82 -1.47 2.11 -11.90
CA LEU A 82 -1.64 1.72 -10.50
C LEU A 82 -0.33 1.83 -9.71
N ILE A 83 0.77 1.31 -10.26
CA ILE A 83 2.10 1.43 -9.65
C ILE A 83 2.47 2.90 -9.47
N GLY A 84 2.15 3.76 -10.45
CA GLY A 84 2.39 5.20 -10.41
C GLY A 84 1.66 5.88 -9.25
N GLU A 85 0.37 5.62 -9.07
CA GLU A 85 -0.45 6.19 -8.00
C GLU A 85 -0.02 5.72 -6.61
N ILE A 86 0.23 4.41 -6.45
CA ILE A 86 0.77 3.84 -5.20
C ILE A 86 2.11 4.50 -4.85
N SER A 87 3.02 4.59 -5.83
CA SER A 87 4.35 5.20 -5.65
C SER A 87 4.25 6.68 -5.27
N LEU A 88 3.31 7.42 -5.86
CA LEU A 88 3.08 8.83 -5.54
C LEU A 88 2.58 9.00 -4.11
N LEU A 89 1.65 8.16 -3.66
CA LEU A 89 1.05 8.26 -2.33
C LEU A 89 2.07 7.87 -1.25
N VAL A 90 2.76 6.74 -1.44
CA VAL A 90 3.86 6.29 -0.59
C VAL A 90 4.98 7.34 -0.55
N GLY A 91 5.35 7.92 -1.69
CA GLY A 91 6.38 8.94 -1.78
C GLY A 91 6.02 10.19 -0.98
N ARG A 92 4.78 10.70 -1.09
CA ARG A 92 4.33 11.85 -0.29
C ARG A 92 4.37 11.56 1.21
N TYR A 93 4.08 10.33 1.61
CA TYR A 93 4.13 9.93 3.00
C TYR A 93 5.57 9.88 3.52
N LEU A 94 6.47 9.19 2.81
CA LEU A 94 7.85 8.96 3.25
C LEU A 94 8.75 10.20 3.13
N PHE A 95 8.51 11.04 2.13
CA PHE A 95 9.33 12.21 1.81
C PHE A 95 8.67 13.54 2.22
N GLY A 96 7.44 13.49 2.73
CA GLY A 96 6.58 14.66 2.96
C GLY A 96 6.03 15.23 1.64
N PRO A 97 5.25 16.33 1.69
CA PRO A 97 4.88 17.04 0.47
C PRO A 97 6.18 17.52 -0.17
N GLY A 98 6.61 16.83 -1.23
CA GLY A 98 7.77 17.23 -2.01
C GLY A 98 7.62 18.71 -2.28
N LYS A 99 8.65 19.50 -1.95
CA LYS A 99 8.71 20.88 -2.42
C LYS A 99 8.46 20.76 -3.91
N ARG A 100 7.28 21.16 -4.39
CA ARG A 100 7.05 21.37 -5.82
C ARG A 100 8.27 22.14 -6.24
N SER A 101 9.12 21.52 -7.05
CA SER A 101 10.21 22.24 -7.69
C SER A 101 9.48 23.38 -8.38
N ARG A 102 9.53 24.58 -7.79
CA ARG A 102 9.13 25.80 -8.46
C ARG A 102 10.14 25.83 -9.59
N ALA A 103 9.75 25.30 -10.74
CA ALA A 103 10.45 25.51 -11.97
C ALA A 103 10.71 27.01 -11.99
N SER A 104 11.98 27.34 -11.85
CA SER A 104 12.51 28.68 -11.96
C SER A 104 12.17 29.12 -13.37
N GLY A 105 10.99 29.70 -13.54
CA GLY A 105 10.67 30.59 -14.64
C GLY A 105 11.50 31.85 -14.46
N LYS A 106 12.80 31.71 -14.75
CA LYS A 106 13.63 32.80 -15.23
C LYS A 106 13.65 32.65 -16.74
N SER A 107 12.81 33.42 -17.41
CA SER A 107 13.27 34.32 -18.47
C SER A 107 12.24 35.41 -18.68
#